data_AF-A0A6G3PU74-F1
#
_entry.id   AF-A0A6G3PU74-F1
#
_cell.length_a   1.000
_cell.length_b   1.000
_cell.length_c   1.000
_cell.angle_alpha   90.00
_cell.angle_beta   90.00
_cell.angle_gamma   90.00
#
_symmetry.space_group_name_H-M   'P 1'
#
loop_
_entity.id
_entity.type
_entity.pdbx_description
1 polymer ?
#
loop_
_entity_poly.entity_id
_entity_poly.type
_entity_poly.pdbx_seq_one_letter_code
_entity_poly.pdbx_strand_id
1 'polypeptide(L)'
;MSSVRENARRLAARIDASTPAHRDRAVDGLRAVALLAVPLGHWMLGGFRLDADGLHNASPLTVFGGLAPASWVLQMLGIFFLVGGYASVLSYRRRPSTTAAWLGGRLARLGRPVLGVTAVWAVLLTVLSWLDVPGDTLRTASTLVIQPLWFVGVYTVVTALTPVCVTLARRLGGWAALPLLGSVAVVDFLRYWPYADAVPSWLSVLNILPGWLFAYQLGVSWGEGRLGQRGARLLLIGGGALFAVLLLVFHYPASMVGVPGEARTNSHPPSLLVVALAAAQSGAAILLRDRLGRLLRRPLLWAPVVVVNLSAMTILCWHQSAMLAAAVPASLAGAGGATVAGLTAAPETVGWLLARVAWLPVFAGLLVLI
;
A
#
# COMPACT_ATOMS: atom_id res chain seq x y z
N MET A 1 -5.13 32.12 16.02
CA MET A 1 -4.30 30.88 16.14
C MET A 1 -4.45 30.14 17.48
N SER A 2 -4.77 30.81 18.60
CA SER A 2 -4.98 30.15 19.92
C SER A 2 -6.22 29.25 19.96
N SER A 3 -7.36 29.70 19.41
CA SER A 3 -8.63 28.93 19.43
C SER A 3 -8.56 27.62 18.64
N VAL A 4 -7.90 27.62 17.47
CA VAL A 4 -7.71 26.41 16.65
C VAL A 4 -6.87 25.37 17.38
N ARG A 5 -5.77 25.80 18.03
CA ARG A 5 -4.92 24.91 18.83
C ARG A 5 -5.66 24.34 20.04
N GLU A 6 -6.50 25.15 20.68
CA GLU A 6 -7.29 24.71 21.82
C GLU A 6 -8.39 23.72 21.42
N ASN A 7 -9.09 23.99 20.31
CA ASN A 7 -10.09 23.09 19.75
C ASN A 7 -9.47 21.75 19.34
N ALA A 8 -8.30 21.77 18.70
CA ALA A 8 -7.56 20.56 18.34
C ALA A 8 -7.17 19.73 19.57
N ARG A 9 -6.73 20.38 20.67
CA ARG A 9 -6.42 19.71 21.94
C ARG A 9 -7.66 19.08 22.58
N ARG A 10 -8.79 19.79 22.59
CA ARG A 10 -10.07 19.27 23.12
C ARG A 10 -10.56 18.07 22.32
N LEU A 11 -10.51 18.14 20.99
CA LEU A 11 -10.86 17.01 20.12
C LEU A 11 -9.93 15.81 20.37
N ALA A 12 -8.62 16.04 20.43
CA ALA A 12 -7.66 14.98 20.69
C ALA A 12 -7.88 14.30 22.05
N ALA A 13 -8.20 15.07 23.10
CA ALA A 13 -8.53 14.52 24.42
C ALA A 13 -9.82 13.67 24.39
N ARG A 14 -10.86 14.10 23.65
CA ARG A 14 -12.10 13.32 23.48
C ARG A 14 -11.85 11.99 22.74
N ILE A 15 -11.05 12.02 21.68
CA ILE A 15 -10.67 10.80 20.94
C ILE A 15 -9.88 9.86 21.84
N ASP A 16 -8.94 10.39 22.63
CA ASP A 16 -8.14 9.61 23.57
C ASP A 16 -9.02 8.93 24.63
N ALA A 17 -9.94 9.68 25.25
CA ALA A 17 -10.85 9.17 26.27
C ALA A 17 -11.84 8.11 25.76
N SER A 18 -12.28 8.23 24.50
CA SER A 18 -13.19 7.25 23.85
C SER A 18 -12.47 6.03 23.29
N THR A 19 -11.14 6.01 23.29
CA THR A 19 -10.36 4.89 22.75
C THR A 19 -10.35 3.72 23.75
N PRO A 20 -10.75 2.49 23.34
CA PRO A 20 -10.72 1.34 24.24
C PRO A 20 -9.32 1.04 24.78
N ALA A 21 -9.20 0.78 26.08
CA ALA A 21 -7.91 0.56 26.76
C ALA A 21 -7.13 -0.65 26.24
N HIS A 22 -7.81 -1.65 25.67
CA HIS A 22 -7.19 -2.86 25.12
C HIS A 22 -6.63 -2.68 23.70
N ARG A 23 -6.73 -1.47 23.11
CA ARG A 23 -6.33 -1.17 21.74
C ARG A 23 -4.82 -0.95 21.67
N ASP A 24 -4.14 -1.71 20.82
CA ASP A 24 -2.70 -1.56 20.62
C ASP A 24 -2.40 -0.35 19.73
N ARG A 25 -2.05 0.77 20.36
CA ARG A 25 -1.78 2.03 19.67
C ARG A 25 -0.59 1.94 18.71
N ALA A 26 0.42 1.11 19.03
CA ALA A 26 1.59 0.96 18.16
C ALA A 26 1.20 0.30 16.83
N VAL A 27 0.39 -0.75 16.90
CA VAL A 27 -0.10 -1.47 15.73
C VAL A 27 -0.99 -0.58 14.86
N ASP A 28 -1.87 0.22 15.46
CA ASP A 28 -2.69 1.15 14.69
C ASP A 28 -1.88 2.32 14.10
N GLY A 29 -0.84 2.78 14.79
CA GLY A 29 0.12 3.73 14.26
C GLY A 29 0.84 3.18 13.03
N LEU A 30 1.34 1.94 13.11
CA LEU A 30 1.94 1.24 11.96
C LEU A 30 0.93 1.08 10.82
N ARG A 31 -0.33 0.74 11.10
CA ARG A 31 -1.39 0.69 10.08
C ARG A 31 -1.58 2.04 9.39
N ALA A 32 -1.66 3.12 10.16
CA ALA A 32 -1.89 4.46 9.63
C ALA A 32 -0.73 4.91 8.72
N VAL A 33 0.51 4.71 9.17
CA VAL A 33 1.70 5.06 8.36
C VAL A 33 1.75 4.22 7.09
N ALA A 34 1.57 2.90 7.20
CA ALA A 34 1.59 2.01 6.04
C ALA A 34 0.48 2.31 5.02
N LEU A 35 -0.70 2.67 5.51
CA LEU A 35 -1.82 3.09 4.68
C LEU A 35 -1.52 4.42 3.97
N LEU A 36 -0.99 5.43 4.66
CA LEU A 36 -0.70 6.75 4.07
C LEU A 36 0.48 6.72 3.10
N ALA A 37 1.42 5.80 3.28
CA ALA A 37 2.54 5.61 2.37
C ALA A 37 2.07 5.24 0.95
N VAL A 38 0.92 4.56 0.82
CA VAL A 38 0.36 4.15 -0.48
C VAL A 38 -0.15 5.33 -1.31
N PRO A 39 -1.07 6.20 -0.84
CA PRO A 39 -1.43 7.43 -1.55
C PRO A 39 -0.22 8.33 -1.81
N LEU A 40 0.65 8.51 -0.82
CA LEU A 40 1.83 9.35 -0.98
C LEU A 40 2.76 8.83 -2.08
N GLY A 41 2.99 7.52 -2.13
CA GLY A 41 3.73 6.86 -3.20
C GLY A 41 3.09 7.08 -4.56
N HIS A 42 1.78 6.86 -4.68
CA HIS A 42 1.06 7.09 -5.92
C HIS A 42 1.06 8.55 -6.39
N TRP A 43 0.96 9.50 -5.47
CA TRP A 43 0.94 10.93 -5.80
C TRP A 43 2.34 11.49 -6.10
N MET A 44 3.40 10.88 -5.57
CA MET A 44 4.79 11.32 -5.78
C MET A 44 5.49 10.60 -6.93
N LEU A 45 5.35 9.27 -6.99
CA LEU A 45 6.02 8.43 -7.99
C LEU A 45 5.12 8.17 -9.20
N GLY A 46 3.83 8.47 -9.11
CA GLY A 46 2.92 8.59 -10.24
C GLY A 46 2.88 10.03 -10.74
N GLY A 47 2.90 10.17 -12.06
CA GLY A 47 2.81 11.45 -12.76
C GLY A 47 1.96 11.29 -14.01
N PHE A 48 1.77 12.40 -14.72
CA PHE A 48 1.11 12.37 -16.01
C PHE A 48 1.95 13.06 -17.07
N ARG A 49 1.71 12.67 -18.32
CA ARG A 49 2.11 13.39 -19.51
C ARG A 49 0.85 13.60 -20.33
N LEU A 50 0.57 14.85 -20.67
CA LEU A 50 -0.48 15.21 -21.61
C LEU A 50 0.11 15.34 -23.02
N ASP A 51 -0.51 14.71 -24.00
CA ASP A 51 -0.24 14.91 -25.43
C ASP A 51 -1.55 15.01 -26.23
N ALA A 52 -1.47 14.89 -27.56
CA ALA A 52 -2.62 15.05 -28.45
C ALA A 52 -3.69 13.96 -28.27
N ASP A 53 -3.30 12.77 -27.81
CA ASP A 53 -4.19 11.61 -27.66
C ASP A 53 -4.79 11.55 -26.25
N GLY A 54 -4.17 12.23 -25.28
CA GLY A 54 -4.76 12.52 -23.99
C GLY A 54 -3.77 12.47 -22.83
N LEU A 55 -4.28 12.14 -21.66
CA LEU A 55 -3.50 12.04 -20.43
C LEU A 55 -2.96 10.62 -20.27
N HIS A 56 -1.64 10.48 -20.24
CA HIS A 56 -0.94 9.22 -20.06
C HIS A 56 -0.24 9.15 -18.70
N ASN A 57 -0.19 7.95 -18.11
CA ASN A 57 0.57 7.72 -16.88
C ASN A 57 2.08 7.82 -17.16
N ALA A 58 2.80 8.54 -16.31
CA ALA A 58 4.24 8.72 -16.36
C ALA A 58 4.85 8.55 -14.97
N SER A 59 6.16 8.36 -14.87
CA SER A 59 6.84 8.30 -13.57
C SER A 59 8.15 9.09 -13.58
N PRO A 60 8.41 9.93 -12.55
CA PRO A 60 9.71 10.60 -12.41
C PRO A 60 10.88 9.61 -12.27
N LEU A 61 10.63 8.36 -11.88
CA LEU A 61 11.68 7.34 -11.76
C LEU A 61 12.28 6.93 -13.12
N THR A 62 11.60 7.21 -14.23
CA THR A 62 12.15 6.99 -15.58
C THR A 62 13.35 7.88 -15.86
N VAL A 63 13.32 9.13 -15.38
CA VAL A 63 14.39 10.13 -15.55
C VAL A 63 15.31 10.17 -14.33
N PHE A 64 14.74 10.09 -13.13
CA PHE A 64 15.44 10.19 -11.85
C PHE A 64 15.55 8.83 -11.16
N GLY A 65 16.13 7.84 -11.84
CA GLY A 65 16.29 6.47 -11.29
C GLY A 65 17.03 6.41 -9.94
N GLY A 66 17.90 7.39 -9.66
CA GLY A 66 18.56 7.54 -8.35
C GLY A 66 17.60 7.77 -7.17
N LEU A 67 16.35 8.15 -7.43
CA LEU A 67 15.31 8.30 -6.40
C LEU A 67 14.60 6.96 -6.06
N ALA A 68 14.98 5.85 -6.70
CA ALA A 68 14.43 4.53 -6.41
C ALA A 68 14.39 4.16 -4.91
N PRO A 69 15.39 4.52 -4.06
CA PRO A 69 15.32 4.25 -2.62
C PRO A 69 14.12 4.88 -1.90
N ALA A 70 13.54 5.97 -2.42
CA ALA A 70 12.31 6.54 -1.87
C ALA A 70 11.15 5.52 -1.93
N SER A 71 11.11 4.70 -2.99
CA SER A 71 10.12 3.63 -3.13
C SER A 71 10.26 2.54 -2.05
N TRP A 72 11.45 2.34 -1.47
CA TRP A 72 11.66 1.32 -0.42
C TRP A 72 10.95 1.70 0.88
N VAL A 73 10.91 3.00 1.17
CA VAL A 73 10.22 3.56 2.33
C VAL A 73 8.73 3.69 2.06
N LEU A 74 8.34 4.15 0.87
CA LEU A 74 6.93 4.34 0.50
C LEU A 74 6.21 3.00 0.26
N GLN A 75 6.94 1.95 -0.13
CA GLN A 75 6.41 0.60 -0.25
C GLN A 75 6.29 -0.04 1.14
N MET A 76 5.24 0.32 1.87
CA MET A 76 4.93 -0.21 3.19
C MET A 76 3.88 -1.33 3.18
N LEU A 77 3.60 -1.92 2.01
CA LEU A 77 2.60 -2.99 1.88
C LEU A 77 2.93 -4.19 2.80
N GLY A 78 4.22 -4.50 3.01
CA GLY A 78 4.65 -5.51 3.98
C GLY A 78 4.15 -5.21 5.41
N ILE A 79 4.32 -3.96 5.87
CA ILE A 79 3.79 -3.52 7.18
C ILE A 79 2.27 -3.57 7.22
N PHE A 80 1.59 -3.18 6.14
CA PHE A 80 0.13 -3.25 6.06
C PHE A 80 -0.37 -4.68 6.28
N PHE A 81 0.22 -5.66 5.59
CA PHE A 81 -0.12 -7.07 5.77
C PHE A 81 0.28 -7.61 7.15
N LEU A 82 1.45 -7.24 7.69
CA LEU A 82 1.87 -7.59 9.05
C LEU A 82 0.84 -7.17 10.08
N VAL A 83 0.45 -5.89 10.05
CA VAL A 83 -0.55 -5.35 10.97
C VAL A 83 -1.93 -5.95 10.71
N GLY A 84 -2.25 -6.21 9.44
CA GLY A 84 -3.47 -6.92 9.04
C GLY A 84 -3.55 -8.31 9.66
N GLY A 85 -2.48 -9.09 9.61
CA GLY A 85 -2.37 -10.42 10.23
C GLY A 85 -2.50 -10.36 11.75
N TYR A 86 -1.77 -9.45 12.40
CA TYR A 86 -1.83 -9.24 13.84
C TYR A 86 -3.25 -8.89 14.31
N ALA A 87 -3.92 -7.94 13.64
CA ALA A 87 -5.27 -7.55 13.99
C ALA A 87 -6.31 -8.63 13.68
N SER A 88 -6.07 -9.42 12.62
CA SER A 88 -6.98 -10.49 12.23
C SER A 88 -6.94 -11.65 13.22
N VAL A 89 -5.77 -12.04 13.73
CA VAL A 89 -5.70 -13.10 14.74
C VAL A 89 -6.37 -12.69 16.06
N LEU A 90 -6.17 -11.44 16.51
CA LEU A 90 -6.82 -10.93 17.72
C LEU A 90 -8.35 -10.88 17.58
N SER A 91 -8.83 -10.41 16.44
CA SER A 91 -10.26 -10.38 16.12
C SER A 91 -10.83 -11.78 15.96
N TYR A 92 -10.09 -12.70 15.34
CA TYR A 92 -10.49 -14.09 15.16
C TYR A 92 -10.62 -14.80 16.51
N ARG A 93 -9.72 -14.56 17.46
CA ARG A 93 -9.81 -15.10 18.83
C ARG A 93 -11.02 -14.59 19.62
N ARG A 94 -11.45 -13.35 19.37
CA ARG A 94 -12.59 -12.71 20.05
C ARG A 94 -13.92 -12.89 19.33
N ARG A 95 -13.98 -13.71 18.28
CA ARG A 95 -15.22 -13.89 17.51
C ARG A 95 -16.30 -14.49 18.40
N PRO A 96 -17.49 -13.87 18.51
CA PRO A 96 -18.60 -14.42 19.29
C PRO A 96 -19.36 -15.51 18.51
N SER A 97 -19.14 -15.62 17.20
CA SER A 97 -19.88 -16.49 16.28
C SER A 97 -18.96 -17.34 15.41
N THR A 98 -19.55 -18.07 14.45
CA THR A 98 -18.84 -18.97 13.54
C THR A 98 -17.78 -18.24 12.71
N THR A 99 -16.76 -18.99 12.25
CA THR A 99 -15.73 -18.47 11.33
C THR A 99 -16.34 -17.85 10.07
N ALA A 100 -17.43 -18.43 9.56
CA ALA A 100 -18.13 -17.93 8.38
C ALA A 100 -18.77 -16.55 8.64
N ALA A 101 -19.46 -16.36 9.77
CA ALA A 101 -20.04 -15.07 10.13
C ALA A 101 -18.98 -13.99 10.37
N TRP A 102 -17.87 -14.36 11.03
CA TRP A 102 -16.72 -13.47 11.21
C TRP A 102 -16.12 -13.03 9.87
N LEU A 103 -15.95 -13.97 8.94
CA LEU A 103 -15.42 -13.67 7.61
C LEU A 103 -16.40 -12.82 6.81
N GLY A 104 -17.69 -13.17 6.80
CA GLY A 104 -18.74 -12.43 6.10
C GLY A 104 -18.81 -10.96 6.49
N GLY A 105 -18.70 -10.64 7.79
CA GLY A 105 -18.64 -9.25 8.26
C GLY A 105 -17.42 -8.48 7.73
N ARG A 106 -16.27 -9.14 7.58
CA ARG A 106 -15.06 -8.52 7.01
C ARG A 106 -15.18 -8.31 5.51
N LEU A 107 -15.69 -9.31 4.80
CA LEU A 107 -15.92 -9.23 3.36
C LEU A 107 -16.90 -8.10 3.04
N ALA A 108 -17.99 -7.98 3.78
CA ALA A 108 -18.94 -6.89 3.59
C ALA A 108 -18.30 -5.50 3.84
N ARG A 109 -17.48 -5.37 4.89
CA ARG A 109 -16.78 -4.11 5.21
C ARG A 109 -15.74 -3.71 4.16
N LEU A 110 -15.05 -4.68 3.54
CA LEU A 110 -14.08 -4.43 2.47
C LEU A 110 -14.78 -4.22 1.11
N GLY A 111 -15.81 -5.01 0.82
CA GLY A 111 -16.49 -5.02 -0.47
C GLY A 111 -17.37 -3.79 -0.70
N ARG A 112 -18.08 -3.28 0.32
CA ARG A 112 -19.00 -2.13 0.15
C ARG A 112 -18.28 -0.88 -0.38
N PRO A 113 -17.13 -0.43 0.18
CA PRO A 113 -16.38 0.69 -0.39
C PRO A 113 -15.89 0.44 -1.81
N VAL A 114 -15.40 -0.77 -2.10
CA VAL A 114 -14.91 -1.16 -3.44
C VAL A 114 -16.04 -1.10 -4.47
N LEU A 115 -17.21 -1.64 -4.15
CA LEU A 115 -18.39 -1.57 -5.01
C LEU A 115 -18.84 -0.11 -5.21
N GLY A 116 -18.81 0.70 -4.15
CA GLY A 116 -19.16 2.12 -4.21
C GLY A 116 -18.28 2.90 -5.18
N VAL A 117 -16.96 2.82 -5.04
CA VAL A 117 -16.04 3.53 -5.95
C VAL A 117 -16.15 3.01 -7.38
N THR A 118 -16.31 1.69 -7.55
CA THR A 118 -16.45 1.06 -8.89
C THR A 118 -17.71 1.56 -9.59
N ALA A 119 -18.85 1.61 -8.89
CA ALA A 119 -20.10 2.09 -9.44
C ALA A 119 -20.02 3.58 -9.84
N VAL A 120 -19.44 4.42 -8.98
CA VAL A 120 -19.27 5.85 -9.27
C VAL A 120 -18.37 6.05 -10.49
N TRP A 121 -17.25 5.33 -10.58
CA TRP A 121 -16.36 5.45 -11.73
C TRP A 121 -16.95 4.86 -13.02
N ALA A 122 -17.77 3.81 -12.95
CA ALA A 122 -18.48 3.30 -14.12
C ALA A 122 -19.42 4.37 -14.73
N VAL A 123 -20.16 5.08 -13.87
CA VAL A 123 -21.01 6.21 -14.29
C VAL A 123 -20.15 7.36 -14.81
N LEU A 124 -19.10 7.74 -14.07
CA LEU A 124 -18.23 8.86 -14.43
C LEU A 124 -17.53 8.65 -15.77
N LEU A 125 -16.96 7.46 -16.03
CA LEU A 125 -16.33 7.14 -17.32
C LEU A 125 -17.34 7.19 -18.47
N THR A 126 -18.58 6.75 -18.24
CA THR A 126 -19.66 6.86 -19.24
C THR A 126 -19.97 8.32 -19.55
N VAL A 127 -20.17 9.16 -18.51
CA VAL A 127 -20.44 10.59 -18.68
C VAL A 127 -19.26 11.30 -19.37
N LEU A 128 -18.03 11.04 -18.95
CA LEU A 128 -16.84 11.65 -19.57
C LEU A 128 -16.67 11.23 -21.03
N SER A 129 -17.03 9.99 -21.38
CA SER A 129 -17.04 9.55 -22.78
C SER A 129 -18.08 10.29 -23.63
N TRP A 130 -19.22 10.67 -23.06
CA TRP A 130 -20.25 11.46 -23.73
C TRP A 130 -19.86 12.94 -23.87
N LEU A 131 -18.90 13.40 -23.06
CA LEU A 131 -18.33 14.75 -23.13
C LEU A 131 -17.07 14.80 -24.01
N ASP A 132 -16.87 13.80 -24.87
CA ASP A 132 -15.74 13.69 -25.81
C ASP A 132 -14.35 13.79 -25.14
N VAL A 133 -14.24 13.36 -23.87
CA VAL A 133 -12.92 13.25 -23.21
C VAL A 133 -12.09 12.18 -23.93
N PRO A 134 -10.81 12.44 -24.26
CA PRO A 134 -10.00 11.50 -25.03
C PRO A 134 -9.92 10.10 -24.40
N GLY A 135 -10.00 9.08 -25.25
CA GLY A 135 -10.07 7.67 -24.82
C GLY A 135 -8.88 7.23 -23.96
N ASP A 136 -7.69 7.77 -24.21
CA ASP A 136 -6.51 7.43 -23.41
C ASP A 136 -6.50 8.09 -22.04
N THR A 137 -7.12 9.26 -21.89
CA THR A 137 -7.43 9.84 -20.57
C THR A 137 -8.37 8.93 -19.79
N LEU A 138 -9.43 8.40 -20.43
CA LEU A 138 -10.36 7.46 -19.80
C LEU A 138 -9.69 6.14 -19.41
N ARG A 139 -8.81 5.62 -20.28
CA ARG A 139 -7.99 4.42 -20.02
C ARG A 139 -7.05 4.63 -18.84
N THR A 140 -6.35 5.77 -18.79
CA THR A 140 -5.45 6.12 -17.69
C THR A 140 -6.24 6.24 -16.38
N ALA A 141 -7.36 6.95 -16.39
CA ALA A 141 -8.19 7.15 -15.21
C ALA A 141 -8.75 5.82 -14.66
N SER A 142 -9.33 4.99 -15.54
CA SER A 142 -9.83 3.66 -15.15
C SER A 142 -8.73 2.74 -14.62
N THR A 143 -7.56 2.72 -15.27
CA THR A 143 -6.41 1.92 -14.83
C THR A 143 -5.96 2.33 -13.42
N LEU A 144 -5.76 3.64 -13.19
CA LEU A 144 -5.31 4.14 -11.90
C LEU A 144 -6.32 3.90 -10.78
N VAL A 145 -7.62 3.90 -11.06
CA VAL A 145 -8.66 3.66 -10.06
C VAL A 145 -8.84 2.18 -9.77
N ILE A 146 -8.75 1.31 -10.78
CA ILE A 146 -8.96 -0.13 -10.63
C ILE A 146 -7.71 -0.81 -10.04
N GLN A 147 -6.51 -0.33 -10.37
CA GLN A 147 -5.24 -0.94 -9.94
C GLN A 147 -5.03 -0.97 -8.41
N PRO A 148 -5.59 -0.09 -7.57
CA PRO A 148 -5.58 -0.31 -6.13
C PRO A 148 -6.60 -1.36 -5.64
N LEU A 149 -7.67 -1.64 -6.40
CA LEU A 149 -8.78 -2.49 -5.95
C LEU A 149 -8.44 -3.98 -5.93
N TRP A 150 -7.57 -4.48 -6.84
CA TRP A 150 -7.14 -5.89 -6.79
C TRP A 150 -6.41 -6.21 -5.48
N PHE A 151 -5.72 -5.23 -4.88
CA PHE A 151 -5.09 -5.37 -3.58
C PHE A 151 -6.11 -5.67 -2.48
N VAL A 152 -7.30 -5.08 -2.55
CA VAL A 152 -8.41 -5.41 -1.62
C VAL A 152 -8.89 -6.84 -1.82
N GLY A 153 -8.90 -7.33 -3.06
CA GLY A 153 -9.15 -8.73 -3.41
C GLY A 153 -8.13 -9.67 -2.80
N VAL A 154 -6.84 -9.38 -2.93
CA VAL A 154 -5.77 -10.16 -2.28
C VAL A 154 -5.89 -10.10 -0.76
N TYR A 155 -6.11 -8.91 -0.19
CA TYR A 155 -6.27 -8.73 1.26
C TYR A 155 -7.45 -9.54 1.81
N THR A 156 -8.52 -9.64 1.03
CA THR A 156 -9.68 -10.49 1.29
C THR A 156 -9.29 -11.96 1.34
N VAL A 157 -8.57 -12.47 0.34
CA VAL A 157 -8.12 -13.87 0.28
C VAL A 157 -7.20 -14.20 1.46
N VAL A 158 -6.18 -13.38 1.74
CA VAL A 158 -5.29 -13.66 2.89
C VAL A 158 -6.03 -13.57 4.23
N THR A 159 -7.04 -12.70 4.34
CA THR A 159 -7.90 -12.64 5.54
C THR A 159 -8.76 -13.88 5.66
N ALA A 160 -9.28 -14.44 4.56
CA ALA A 160 -9.99 -15.71 4.59
C ALA A 160 -9.11 -16.87 5.06
N LEU A 161 -7.80 -16.83 4.77
CA LEU A 161 -6.81 -17.82 5.21
C LEU A 161 -6.41 -17.71 6.70
N THR A 162 -6.92 -16.72 7.45
CA THR A 162 -6.60 -16.53 8.88
C THR A 162 -6.64 -17.82 9.71
N PRO A 163 -7.67 -18.70 9.62
CA PRO A 163 -7.73 -19.92 10.43
C PRO A 163 -6.54 -20.87 10.19
N VAL A 164 -6.11 -20.99 8.94
CA VAL A 164 -4.95 -21.78 8.54
C VAL A 164 -3.68 -21.13 9.07
N CYS A 165 -3.53 -19.82 8.86
CA CYS A 165 -2.39 -19.05 9.34
C CYS A 165 -2.20 -19.15 10.85
N VAL A 166 -3.30 -19.12 11.61
CA VAL A 166 -3.31 -19.28 13.08
C VAL A 166 -2.88 -20.70 13.49
N THR A 167 -3.30 -21.71 12.75
CA THR A 167 -2.89 -23.10 13.01
C THR A 167 -1.41 -23.30 12.75
N LEU A 168 -0.90 -22.79 11.63
CA LEU A 168 0.52 -22.82 11.28
C LEU A 168 1.36 -22.01 12.25
N ALA A 169 0.93 -20.80 12.63
CA ALA A 169 1.61 -19.98 13.62
C ALA A 169 1.72 -20.67 14.98
N ARG A 170 0.68 -21.38 15.43
CA ARG A 170 0.72 -22.11 16.70
C ARG A 170 1.67 -23.30 16.69
N ARG A 171 1.86 -23.95 15.54
CA ARG A 171 2.73 -25.12 15.36
C ARG A 171 4.19 -24.75 15.08
N LEU A 172 4.42 -23.79 14.17
CA LEU A 172 5.74 -23.46 13.62
C LEU A 172 6.26 -22.09 14.10
N GLY A 173 5.43 -21.29 14.75
CA GLY A 173 5.76 -19.92 15.13
C GLY A 173 6.14 -19.06 13.93
N GLY A 174 7.20 -18.26 14.07
CA GLY A 174 7.71 -17.42 12.97
C GLY A 174 8.15 -18.21 11.73
N TRP A 175 8.50 -19.50 11.87
CA TRP A 175 8.90 -20.34 10.75
C TRP A 175 7.74 -20.67 9.80
N ALA A 176 6.49 -20.44 10.19
CA ALA A 176 5.32 -20.59 9.33
C ALA A 176 5.40 -19.73 8.04
N ALA A 177 6.22 -18.68 8.02
CA ALA A 177 6.43 -17.84 6.84
C ALA A 177 7.49 -18.38 5.86
N LEU A 178 8.34 -19.34 6.26
CA LEU A 178 9.39 -19.88 5.38
C LEU A 178 8.87 -20.53 4.10
N PRO A 179 7.80 -21.36 4.11
CA PRO A 179 7.31 -21.95 2.87
C PRO A 179 6.85 -20.89 1.84
N LEU A 180 6.35 -19.74 2.32
CA LEU A 180 5.92 -18.62 1.49
C LEU A 180 7.12 -17.87 0.88
N LEU A 181 8.20 -17.70 1.66
CA LEU A 181 9.47 -17.18 1.15
C LEU A 181 10.06 -18.13 0.10
N GLY A 182 10.08 -19.43 0.39
CA GLY A 182 10.61 -20.46 -0.50
C GLY A 182 9.86 -20.54 -1.82
N SER A 183 8.52 -20.48 -1.80
CA SER A 183 7.73 -20.51 -3.04
C SER A 183 8.02 -19.30 -3.93
N VAL A 184 8.09 -18.10 -3.35
CA VAL A 184 8.46 -16.88 -4.12
C VAL A 184 9.88 -17.00 -4.68
N ALA A 185 10.83 -17.49 -3.88
CA ALA A 185 12.21 -17.67 -4.33
C ALA A 185 12.34 -18.67 -5.49
N VAL A 186 11.60 -19.78 -5.44
CA VAL A 186 11.59 -20.78 -6.51
C VAL A 186 11.00 -20.20 -7.79
N VAL A 187 9.86 -19.53 -7.72
CA VAL A 187 9.22 -18.93 -8.91
C VAL A 187 10.11 -17.85 -9.52
N ASP A 188 10.72 -16.99 -8.70
CA ASP A 188 11.65 -15.96 -9.17
C ASP A 188 12.89 -16.57 -9.81
N PHE A 189 13.47 -17.61 -9.20
CA PHE A 189 14.63 -18.32 -9.76
C PHE A 189 14.30 -18.93 -11.12
N LEU A 190 13.15 -19.58 -11.27
CA LEU A 190 12.70 -20.13 -12.55
C LEU A 190 12.48 -19.03 -13.59
N ARG A 191 11.85 -17.93 -13.20
CA ARG A 191 11.51 -16.81 -14.08
C ARG A 191 12.73 -16.04 -14.58
N TYR A 192 13.76 -15.89 -13.76
CA TYR A 192 14.91 -15.04 -14.09
C TYR A 192 16.15 -15.79 -14.54
N TRP A 193 16.20 -17.11 -14.34
CA TRP A 193 17.43 -17.86 -14.56
C TRP A 193 17.25 -19.04 -15.52
N PRO A 194 17.54 -20.32 -15.19
CA PRO A 194 17.92 -21.34 -16.17
C PRO A 194 16.82 -21.72 -17.18
N TYR A 195 15.58 -21.27 -16.95
CA TYR A 195 14.42 -21.54 -17.80
C TYR A 195 13.66 -20.28 -18.18
N ALA A 196 14.26 -19.09 -18.10
CA ALA A 196 13.57 -17.81 -18.30
C ALA A 196 12.76 -17.76 -19.62
N ASP A 197 13.32 -18.29 -20.72
CA ASP A 197 12.66 -18.31 -22.03
C ASP A 197 11.58 -19.40 -22.16
N ALA A 198 11.62 -20.43 -21.30
CA ALA A 198 10.70 -21.56 -21.31
C ALA A 198 9.59 -21.44 -20.26
N VAL A 199 9.74 -20.56 -19.27
CA VAL A 199 8.79 -20.40 -18.17
C VAL A 199 7.58 -19.58 -18.64
N PRO A 200 6.35 -20.12 -18.52
CA PRO A 200 5.16 -19.37 -18.88
C PRO A 200 5.02 -18.09 -18.06
N SER A 201 4.64 -16.99 -18.70
CA SER A 201 4.49 -15.68 -18.05
C SER A 201 3.50 -15.71 -16.88
N TRP A 202 2.46 -16.55 -16.96
CA TRP A 202 1.46 -16.72 -15.91
C TRP A 202 2.03 -17.33 -14.62
N LEU A 203 3.16 -18.05 -14.65
CA LEU A 203 3.77 -18.64 -13.46
C LEU A 203 4.07 -17.57 -12.41
N SER A 204 4.43 -16.38 -12.86
CA SER A 204 4.71 -15.24 -11.98
C SER A 204 3.48 -14.86 -11.11
N VAL A 205 2.25 -15.08 -11.59
CA VAL A 205 1.01 -14.82 -10.85
C VAL A 205 0.94 -15.64 -9.57
N LEU A 206 1.59 -16.81 -9.52
CA LEU A 206 1.66 -17.64 -8.31
C LEU A 206 2.35 -16.93 -7.14
N ASN A 207 3.20 -15.92 -7.39
CA ASN A 207 3.85 -15.14 -6.32
C ASN A 207 2.92 -14.16 -5.62
N ILE A 208 1.75 -13.85 -6.19
CA ILE A 208 0.81 -12.89 -5.60
C ILE A 208 0.41 -13.34 -4.20
N LEU A 209 -0.14 -14.55 -4.06
CA LEU A 209 -0.61 -15.03 -2.77
C LEU A 209 0.53 -15.18 -1.73
N PRO A 210 1.60 -15.96 -1.96
CA PRO A 210 2.65 -16.16 -0.97
C PRO A 210 3.45 -14.90 -0.65
N GLY A 211 3.70 -14.02 -1.63
CA GLY A 211 4.44 -12.78 -1.40
C GLY A 211 3.73 -11.86 -0.40
N TRP A 212 2.42 -11.69 -0.53
CA TRP A 212 1.62 -10.89 0.39
C TRP A 212 1.25 -11.63 1.68
N LEU A 213 0.99 -12.94 1.59
CA LEU A 213 0.70 -13.78 2.75
C LEU A 213 1.91 -13.92 3.67
N PHE A 214 3.14 -13.77 3.17
CA PHE A 214 4.38 -13.84 3.98
C PHE A 214 4.34 -12.86 5.16
N ALA A 215 4.18 -11.56 4.88
CA ALA A 215 4.14 -10.56 5.94
C ALA A 215 2.89 -10.70 6.82
N TYR A 216 1.76 -11.10 6.22
CA TYR A 216 0.55 -11.42 6.96
C TYR A 216 0.76 -12.55 7.97
N GLN A 217 1.42 -13.64 7.56
CA GLN A 217 1.75 -14.80 8.41
C GLN A 217 2.72 -14.42 9.53
N LEU A 218 3.70 -13.56 9.26
CA LEU A 218 4.55 -12.97 10.32
C LEU A 218 3.70 -12.20 11.34
N GLY A 219 2.71 -11.45 10.85
CA GLY A 219 1.76 -10.68 11.66
C GLY A 219 0.90 -11.56 12.56
N VAL A 220 0.37 -12.65 12.00
CA VAL A 220 -0.37 -13.67 12.76
C VAL A 220 0.53 -14.31 13.82
N SER A 221 1.76 -14.66 13.47
CA SER A 221 2.74 -15.26 14.40
C SER A 221 3.12 -14.29 15.52
N TRP A 222 3.21 -13.00 15.21
CA TRP A 222 3.41 -11.94 16.19
C TRP A 222 2.22 -11.79 17.14
N GLY A 223 0.99 -11.78 16.62
CA GLY A 223 -0.23 -11.71 17.44
C GLY A 223 -0.50 -12.96 18.27
N GLU A 224 0.01 -14.12 17.85
CA GLU A 224 0.03 -15.36 18.63
C GLU A 224 1.12 -15.36 19.72
N GLY A 225 2.00 -14.34 19.78
CA GLY A 225 3.13 -14.30 20.71
C GLY A 225 4.27 -15.26 20.35
N ARG A 226 4.26 -15.79 19.12
CA ARG A 226 5.23 -16.77 18.60
C ARG A 226 6.38 -16.14 17.81
N LEU A 227 6.35 -14.82 17.62
CA LEU A 227 7.43 -14.04 17.01
C LEU A 227 7.90 -12.96 18.00
N GLY A 228 8.97 -13.27 18.73
CA GLY A 228 9.56 -12.38 19.73
C GLY A 228 10.70 -11.51 19.19
N GLN A 229 11.37 -10.79 20.10
CA GLN A 229 12.47 -9.86 19.79
C GLN A 229 13.62 -10.49 18.98
N ARG A 230 13.99 -11.76 19.28
CA ARG A 230 15.03 -12.47 18.53
C ARG A 230 14.64 -12.70 17.07
N GLY A 231 13.40 -13.14 16.84
CA GLY A 231 12.86 -13.30 15.49
C GLY A 231 12.75 -11.97 14.74
N ALA A 232 12.38 -10.89 15.43
CA ALA A 232 12.35 -9.55 14.84
C ALA A 232 13.75 -9.06 14.41
N ARG A 233 14.80 -9.33 15.19
CA ARG A 233 16.20 -9.04 14.79
C ARG A 233 16.65 -9.88 13.60
N LEU A 234 16.31 -11.17 13.59
CA LEU A 234 16.58 -12.06 12.45
C LEU A 234 15.92 -11.52 11.18
N LEU A 235 14.65 -11.11 11.25
CA LEU A 235 13.92 -10.53 10.13
C LEU A 235 14.54 -9.21 9.65
N LEU A 236 14.93 -8.34 10.58
CA LEU A 236 15.56 -7.06 10.23
C LEU A 236 16.90 -7.27 9.52
N ILE A 237 17.80 -8.03 10.13
CA ILE A 237 19.16 -8.23 9.62
C ILE A 237 19.15 -9.16 8.41
N GLY A 238 18.47 -10.29 8.50
CA GLY A 238 18.37 -11.28 7.43
C GLY A 238 17.60 -10.76 6.22
N GLY A 239 16.48 -10.05 6.44
CA GLY A 239 15.73 -9.39 5.37
C GLY A 239 16.55 -8.29 4.70
N GLY A 240 17.28 -7.47 5.48
CA GLY A 240 18.17 -6.44 4.94
C GLY A 240 19.35 -7.01 4.15
N ALA A 241 19.97 -8.08 4.65
CA ALA A 241 21.06 -8.78 3.95
C ALA A 241 20.57 -9.42 2.66
N LEU A 242 19.42 -10.12 2.69
CA LEU A 242 18.80 -10.69 1.49
C LEU A 242 18.46 -9.60 0.48
N PHE A 243 17.89 -8.47 0.93
CA PHE A 243 17.59 -7.33 0.07
C PHE A 243 18.85 -6.79 -0.62
N ALA A 244 19.93 -6.58 0.13
CA ALA A 244 21.20 -6.11 -0.40
C ALA A 244 21.80 -7.09 -1.42
N VAL A 245 21.77 -8.39 -1.14
CA VAL A 245 22.28 -9.42 -2.06
C VAL A 245 21.44 -9.47 -3.35
N LEU A 246 20.11 -9.45 -3.26
CA LEU A 246 19.24 -9.46 -4.43
C LEU A 246 19.42 -8.21 -5.30
N LEU A 247 19.61 -7.05 -4.67
CA LEU A 247 19.84 -5.79 -5.36
C LEU A 247 21.24 -5.73 -6.00
N LEU A 248 22.29 -6.00 -5.23
CA LEU A 248 23.68 -5.72 -5.62
C LEU A 248 24.34 -6.88 -6.39
N VAL A 249 23.89 -8.12 -6.16
CA VAL A 249 24.49 -9.33 -6.77
C VAL A 249 23.58 -9.90 -7.85
N PHE A 250 22.28 -10.01 -7.58
CA PHE A 250 21.31 -10.56 -8.54
C PHE A 250 20.63 -9.51 -9.42
N HIS A 251 21.02 -8.23 -9.29
CA HIS A 251 20.59 -7.12 -10.15
C HIS A 251 19.07 -7.01 -10.29
N TYR A 252 18.34 -7.25 -9.19
CA TYR A 252 16.91 -6.95 -9.17
C TYR A 252 16.68 -5.44 -9.38
N PRO A 253 15.55 -5.03 -10.01
CA PRO A 253 15.26 -3.61 -10.20
C PRO A 253 15.28 -2.86 -8.87
N ALA A 254 15.93 -1.70 -8.83
CA ALA A 254 16.02 -0.91 -7.60
C ALA A 254 14.66 -0.34 -7.19
N SER A 255 13.77 -0.05 -8.14
CA SER A 255 12.43 0.44 -7.84
C SER A 255 11.55 -0.67 -7.26
N MET A 256 10.92 -0.43 -6.11
CA MET A 256 9.89 -1.32 -5.59
C MET A 256 8.58 -1.18 -6.36
N VAL A 257 8.32 -0.04 -6.99
CA VAL A 257 7.07 0.22 -7.74
C VAL A 257 7.28 -0.01 -9.23
N GLY A 258 6.19 -0.23 -9.98
CA GLY A 258 6.27 -0.32 -11.43
C GLY A 258 6.66 1.02 -12.04
N VAL A 259 7.71 1.01 -12.87
CA VAL A 259 8.12 2.16 -13.67
C VAL A 259 7.70 1.89 -15.13
N PRO A 260 6.92 2.78 -15.76
CA PRO A 260 6.54 2.61 -17.17
C PRO A 260 7.78 2.41 -18.06
N GLY A 261 7.75 1.37 -18.90
CA GLY A 261 8.86 1.03 -19.81
C GLY A 261 9.88 0.02 -19.27
N GLU A 262 9.85 -0.32 -17.97
CA GLU A 262 10.72 -1.38 -17.43
C GLU A 262 10.14 -2.79 -17.67
N ALA A 263 10.98 -3.70 -18.19
CA ALA A 263 10.58 -5.09 -18.46
C ALA A 263 10.38 -5.93 -17.18
N ARG A 264 11.03 -5.56 -16.07
CA ARG A 264 10.94 -6.26 -14.77
C ARG A 264 10.40 -5.31 -13.72
N THR A 265 9.33 -5.72 -13.04
CA THR A 265 8.79 -5.02 -11.87
C THR A 265 8.80 -5.94 -10.65
N ASN A 266 9.04 -5.33 -9.48
CA ASN A 266 9.05 -6.04 -8.20
C ASN A 266 7.65 -6.23 -7.59
N SER A 267 6.66 -5.38 -7.91
CA SER A 267 5.38 -5.36 -7.20
C SER A 267 4.24 -6.10 -7.87
N HIS A 268 4.35 -6.38 -9.16
CA HIS A 268 3.29 -6.96 -9.98
C HIS A 268 3.85 -8.02 -10.93
N PRO A 269 4.04 -9.27 -10.46
CA PRO A 269 3.75 -9.82 -9.13
C PRO A 269 4.90 -9.62 -8.12
N PRO A 270 4.66 -9.83 -6.80
CA PRO A 270 5.68 -9.64 -5.75
C PRO A 270 6.93 -10.49 -5.99
N SER A 271 8.07 -9.84 -6.13
CA SER A 271 9.36 -10.50 -6.25
C SER A 271 9.94 -10.87 -4.88
N LEU A 272 10.99 -11.68 -4.88
CA LEU A 272 11.73 -12.02 -3.67
C LEU A 272 12.31 -10.77 -2.97
N LEU A 273 12.60 -9.71 -3.74
CA LEU A 273 13.07 -8.43 -3.19
C LEU A 273 11.97 -7.74 -2.35
N VAL A 274 10.70 -7.83 -2.76
CA VAL A 274 9.57 -7.34 -1.94
C VAL A 274 9.44 -8.13 -0.65
N VAL A 275 9.63 -9.44 -0.69
CA VAL A 275 9.57 -10.30 0.51
C VAL A 275 10.74 -9.97 1.46
N ALA A 276 11.94 -9.74 0.93
CA ALA A 276 13.11 -9.31 1.70
C ALA A 276 12.88 -7.96 2.39
N LEU A 277 12.33 -6.97 1.65
CA LEU A 277 11.95 -5.67 2.20
C LEU A 277 10.88 -5.82 3.29
N ALA A 278 9.84 -6.63 3.04
CA ALA A 278 8.78 -6.87 3.99
C ALA A 278 9.29 -7.55 5.27
N ALA A 279 10.25 -8.46 5.17
CA ALA A 279 10.94 -9.05 6.32
C ALA A 279 11.70 -7.98 7.12
N ALA A 280 12.52 -7.17 6.45
CA ALA A 280 13.30 -6.12 7.09
C ALA A 280 12.41 -5.11 7.82
N GLN A 281 11.39 -4.59 7.11
CA GLN A 281 10.41 -3.66 7.66
C GLN A 281 9.62 -4.29 8.83
N SER A 282 9.21 -5.56 8.71
CA SER A 282 8.49 -6.27 9.79
C SER A 282 9.33 -6.41 11.05
N GLY A 283 10.62 -6.75 10.90
CA GLY A 283 11.58 -6.77 11.99
C GLY A 283 11.67 -5.41 12.68
N ALA A 284 11.87 -4.34 11.90
CA ALA A 284 11.91 -2.97 12.43
C ALA A 284 10.63 -2.59 13.16
N ALA A 285 9.46 -2.87 12.59
CA ALA A 285 8.16 -2.56 13.18
C ALA A 285 7.94 -3.23 14.54
N ILE A 286 8.31 -4.51 14.67
CA ILE A 286 8.20 -5.25 15.94
C ILE A 286 9.17 -4.69 16.99
N LEU A 287 10.41 -4.38 16.60
CA LEU A 287 11.42 -3.80 17.51
C LEU A 287 11.03 -2.38 17.97
N LEU A 288 10.37 -1.60 17.11
CA LEU A 288 9.94 -0.24 17.40
C LEU A 288 8.58 -0.15 18.11
N ARG A 289 7.84 -1.26 18.24
CA ARG A 289 6.49 -1.32 18.81
C ARG A 289 6.36 -0.55 20.12
N ASP A 290 7.23 -0.80 21.10
CA ASP A 290 7.10 -0.16 22.43
C ASP A 290 7.46 1.33 22.41
N ARG A 291 8.37 1.75 21.51
CA ARG A 291 8.69 3.18 21.30
C ARG A 291 7.52 3.90 20.65
N LEU A 292 6.95 3.33 19.59
CA LEU A 292 5.76 3.86 18.92
C LEU A 292 4.57 3.92 19.88
N GLY A 293 4.36 2.87 20.66
CA GLY A 293 3.30 2.81 21.67
C GLY A 293 3.44 3.92 22.72
N ARG A 294 4.65 4.19 23.21
CA ARG A 294 4.92 5.32 24.14
C ARG A 294 4.64 6.67 23.50
N LEU A 295 5.09 6.88 22.26
CA LEU A 295 4.88 8.13 21.53
C LEU A 295 3.38 8.41 21.32
N LEU A 296 2.62 7.39 20.94
CA LEU A 296 1.19 7.46 20.65
C LEU A 296 0.30 7.47 21.90
N ARG A 297 0.87 7.49 23.12
CA ARG A 297 0.11 7.87 24.33
C ARG A 297 -0.23 9.36 24.35
N ARG A 298 0.47 10.19 23.56
CA ARG A 298 0.20 11.62 23.45
C ARG A 298 -1.09 11.82 22.62
N PRO A 299 -2.18 12.41 23.17
CA PRO A 299 -3.45 12.54 22.47
C PRO A 299 -3.34 13.21 21.09
N LEU A 300 -2.47 14.22 20.97
CA LEU A 300 -2.24 14.95 19.71
C LEU A 300 -1.63 14.10 18.60
N LEU A 301 -0.83 13.08 18.93
CA LEU A 301 -0.26 12.15 17.96
C LEU A 301 -1.20 10.98 17.69
N TRP A 302 -2.07 10.65 18.64
CA TRP A 302 -3.04 9.56 18.53
C TRP A 302 -4.25 9.93 17.67
N ALA A 303 -4.76 11.16 17.80
CA ALA A 303 -5.98 11.58 17.11
C ALA A 303 -5.89 11.41 15.57
N PRO A 304 -4.83 11.86 14.87
CA PRO A 304 -4.69 11.63 13.43
C PRO A 304 -4.66 10.14 13.07
N VAL A 305 -3.99 9.30 13.88
CA VAL A 305 -3.93 7.85 13.67
C VAL A 305 -5.33 7.23 13.71
N VAL A 306 -6.18 7.65 14.65
CA VAL A 306 -7.57 7.20 14.72
C VAL A 306 -8.36 7.61 13.48
N VAL A 307 -8.28 8.87 13.08
CA VAL A 307 -9.00 9.40 11.91
C VAL A 307 -8.61 8.65 10.63
N VAL A 308 -7.31 8.44 10.43
CA VAL A 308 -6.77 7.68 9.29
C VAL A 308 -7.26 6.23 9.30
N ASN A 309 -7.23 5.56 10.46
CA ASN A 309 -7.70 4.17 10.57
C ASN A 309 -9.21 4.04 10.36
N LEU A 310 -10.02 5.01 10.80
CA LEU A 310 -11.47 5.04 10.56
C LEU A 310 -11.78 5.26 9.08
N SER A 311 -10.99 6.09 8.41
CA SER A 311 -11.16 6.44 6.99
C SER A 311 -10.38 5.53 6.05
N ALA A 312 -9.86 4.39 6.54
CA ALA A 312 -8.85 3.63 5.83
C ALA A 312 -9.30 3.12 4.45
N MET A 313 -10.54 2.63 4.37
CA MET A 313 -11.08 2.17 3.09
C MET A 313 -11.42 3.32 2.15
N THR A 314 -11.85 4.47 2.68
CA THR A 314 -12.07 5.67 1.87
C THR A 314 -10.76 6.14 1.26
N ILE A 315 -9.72 6.30 2.07
CA ILE A 315 -8.38 6.70 1.60
C ILE A 315 -7.89 5.75 0.50
N LEU A 316 -7.97 4.43 0.73
CA LEU A 316 -7.49 3.42 -0.23
C LEU A 316 -8.30 3.40 -1.54
N CYS A 317 -9.61 3.60 -1.48
CA CYS A 317 -10.48 3.52 -2.66
C CYS A 317 -10.44 4.82 -3.47
N TRP A 318 -10.27 5.98 -2.82
CA TRP A 318 -10.51 7.28 -3.45
C TRP A 318 -9.25 8.14 -3.65
N HIS A 319 -8.06 7.73 -3.17
CA HIS A 319 -6.87 8.58 -3.32
C HIS A 319 -6.48 8.85 -4.77
N GLN A 320 -6.67 7.89 -5.68
CA GLN A 320 -6.44 8.10 -7.11
C GLN A 320 -7.49 9.03 -7.71
N SER A 321 -8.74 8.90 -7.28
CA SER A 321 -9.83 9.81 -7.65
C SER A 321 -9.51 11.26 -7.29
N ALA A 322 -8.93 11.49 -6.11
CA ALA A 322 -8.55 12.84 -5.68
C ALA A 322 -7.47 13.47 -6.57
N MET A 323 -6.49 12.68 -7.04
CA MET A 323 -5.48 13.17 -7.98
C MET A 323 -6.09 13.41 -9.37
N LEU A 324 -6.95 12.51 -9.85
CA LEU A 324 -7.64 12.63 -11.14
C LEU A 324 -8.63 13.79 -11.18
N ALA A 325 -9.28 14.10 -10.05
CA ALA A 325 -10.17 15.26 -9.91
C ALA A 325 -9.45 16.59 -10.12
N ALA A 326 -8.13 16.65 -9.90
CA ALA A 326 -7.31 17.79 -10.29
C ALA A 326 -6.78 17.65 -11.73
N ALA A 327 -6.26 16.47 -12.09
CA ALA A 327 -5.54 16.27 -13.36
C ALA A 327 -6.45 16.31 -14.59
N VAL A 328 -7.65 15.73 -14.53
CA VAL A 328 -8.57 15.66 -15.68
C VAL A 328 -9.06 17.07 -16.06
N PRO A 329 -9.60 17.90 -15.14
CA PRO A 329 -9.97 19.28 -15.49
C PRO A 329 -8.78 20.11 -16.01
N ALA A 330 -7.60 19.95 -15.41
CA ALA A 330 -6.39 20.63 -15.89
C ALA A 330 -5.99 20.21 -17.31
N SER A 331 -6.21 18.94 -17.68
CA SER A 331 -5.96 18.47 -19.05
C SER A 331 -6.93 19.07 -20.07
N LEU A 332 -8.20 19.26 -19.69
CA LEU A 332 -9.22 19.86 -20.55
C LEU A 332 -9.04 21.37 -20.69
N ALA A 333 -8.68 22.07 -19.61
CA ALA A 333 -8.38 23.50 -19.64
C ALA A 333 -7.09 23.80 -20.45
N GLY A 334 -6.20 22.81 -20.58
CA GLY A 334 -4.97 22.88 -21.35
C GLY A 334 -5.11 22.59 -22.84
N ALA A 335 -6.33 22.58 -23.41
CA ALA A 335 -6.67 22.17 -24.79
C ALA A 335 -6.00 22.97 -25.96
N GLY A 336 -4.87 23.64 -25.72
CA GLY A 336 -3.97 24.22 -26.72
C GLY A 336 -2.49 23.83 -26.49
N GLY A 337 -2.23 22.72 -25.79
CA GLY A 337 -0.87 22.25 -25.46
C GLY A 337 -0.29 22.84 -24.16
N ALA A 338 -1.07 23.63 -23.43
CA ALA A 338 -0.64 24.22 -22.16
C ALA A 338 -0.68 23.16 -21.05
N THR A 339 0.49 22.77 -20.55
CA THR A 339 0.62 21.81 -19.44
C THR A 339 0.77 22.50 -18.09
N VAL A 340 0.25 21.86 -17.04
CA VAL A 340 0.38 22.30 -15.65
C VAL A 340 1.55 21.58 -14.99
N ALA A 341 2.54 22.34 -14.53
CA ALA A 341 3.73 21.80 -13.87
C ALA A 341 3.36 20.95 -12.64
N GLY A 342 4.01 19.78 -12.54
CA GLY A 342 3.73 18.85 -11.44
C GLY A 342 2.33 18.25 -11.46
N LEU A 343 1.56 18.39 -12.55
CA LEU A 343 0.25 17.76 -12.71
C LEU A 343 0.14 17.06 -14.07
N THR A 344 0.01 17.81 -15.17
CA THR A 344 -0.15 17.28 -16.55
C THR A 344 1.13 17.39 -17.40
N ALA A 345 2.12 18.19 -16.97
CA ALA A 345 3.44 18.24 -17.59
C ALA A 345 4.26 16.97 -17.27
N ALA A 346 5.06 16.53 -18.24
CA ALA A 346 5.92 15.35 -18.10
C ALA A 346 6.96 15.50 -16.96
N PRO A 347 7.26 14.42 -16.22
CA PRO A 347 8.15 14.45 -15.05
C PRO A 347 9.64 14.44 -15.42
N GLU A 348 10.09 15.41 -16.20
CA GLU A 348 11.44 15.43 -16.80
C GLU A 348 12.44 16.32 -16.03
N THR A 349 11.98 17.17 -15.11
CA THR A 349 12.81 18.18 -14.45
C THR A 349 12.69 18.13 -12.93
N VAL A 350 13.70 18.62 -12.23
CA VAL A 350 13.65 18.80 -10.76
C VAL A 350 12.54 19.79 -10.36
N GLY A 351 12.27 20.80 -11.19
CA GLY A 351 11.17 21.74 -10.97
C GLY A 351 9.81 21.04 -10.91
N TRP A 352 9.61 19.97 -11.67
CA TRP A 352 8.40 19.15 -11.59
C TRP A 352 8.22 18.52 -10.21
N LEU A 353 9.30 18.05 -9.56
CA LEU A 353 9.23 17.45 -8.23
C LEU A 353 8.74 18.45 -7.18
N LEU A 354 9.28 19.68 -7.22
CA LEU A 354 8.85 20.75 -6.31
C LEU A 354 7.39 21.15 -6.54
N ALA A 355 6.98 21.29 -7.81
CA ALA A 355 5.59 21.56 -8.16
C ALA A 355 4.66 20.43 -7.69
N ARG A 356 5.07 19.16 -7.86
CA ARG A 356 4.30 18.00 -7.41
C ARG A 356 4.14 17.97 -5.89
N VAL A 357 5.17 18.35 -5.13
CA VAL A 357 5.07 18.49 -3.66
C VAL A 357 4.03 19.55 -3.28
N ALA A 358 3.94 20.67 -4.02
CA ALA A 358 2.94 21.70 -3.80
C ALA A 358 1.49 21.24 -4.10
N TRP A 359 1.31 20.19 -4.92
CA TRP A 359 -0.01 19.59 -5.18
C TRP A 359 -0.49 18.64 -4.08
N LEU A 360 0.40 18.13 -3.20
CA LEU A 360 0.01 17.18 -2.14
C LEU A 360 -1.11 17.69 -1.22
N PRO A 361 -1.09 18.94 -0.72
CA PRO A 361 -2.19 19.47 0.08
C PRO A 361 -3.50 19.55 -0.69
N VAL A 362 -3.45 19.80 -2.00
CA VAL A 362 -4.64 19.86 -2.85
C VAL A 362 -5.25 18.46 -3.01
N PHE A 363 -4.43 17.44 -3.29
CA PHE A 363 -4.91 16.06 -3.37
C PHE A 363 -5.48 15.58 -2.04
N ALA A 364 -4.83 15.94 -0.93
CA ALA A 364 -5.34 15.63 0.41
C ALA A 364 -6.67 16.35 0.68
N GLY A 365 -6.80 17.62 0.30
CA GLY A 365 -8.04 18.40 0.43
C GLY A 365 -9.18 17.79 -0.40
N LEU A 366 -8.92 17.46 -1.66
CA LEU A 366 -9.87 16.77 -2.54
C LEU A 366 -10.29 15.41 -1.97
N LEU A 367 -9.35 14.64 -1.41
CA LEU A 367 -9.66 13.36 -0.77
C LEU A 367 -10.53 13.52 0.49
N VAL A 368 -10.44 14.64 1.20
CA VAL A 368 -11.30 14.93 2.36
C VAL A 368 -12.71 15.39 1.94
N LEU A 369 -12.84 15.97 0.74
CA LEU A 369 -14.13 16.39 0.19
C LEU A 369 -14.95 15.23 -0.41
N ILE A 370 -14.28 14.15 -0.81
CA ILE A 370 -14.89 12.88 -1.24
C ILE A 370 -15.33 12.09 -0.01
#